data_AF-A0A2X3EV90-F1
#
_entry.id   AF-A0A2X3EV90-F1
#
_cell.length_a   1.000
_cell.length_b   1.000
_cell.length_c   1.000
_cell.angle_alpha   90.00
_cell.angle_beta   90.00
_cell.angle_gamma   90.00
#
_symmetry.space_group_name_H-M   'P 1'
#
loop_
_entity.id
_entity.type
_entity.pdbx_description
1 polymer ?
#
loop_
_entity_poly.entity_id
_entity_poly.type
_entity_poly.pdbx_seq_one_letter_code
_entity_poly.pdbx_strand_id
1 'polypeptide(L)'
;MKFDGIPDVTTHRTRRGHREPARFESVSNRALLLAALARGTTVLTNLLDSDDVRHMLNALSALGVQYTLSADRTRCEVTGNGGPLRSAAALELFLGNAGTAMRPLAAALCLGSNDIVLTGEPRMKERPIGHLVDALRQGGAQIDYLEQENYPPLRLRGGFQGGNVEVDGSVSSQFLTRC
;
A
#
# COMPACT_ATOMS: atom_id res chain seq x y z
N MET A 1 -34.49 23.25 53.48
CA MET A 1 -33.73 23.88 52.37
C MET A 1 -32.81 22.78 51.83
N LYS A 2 -33.10 22.10 50.71
CA LYS A 2 -32.72 22.45 49.31
C LYS A 2 -31.25 22.86 49.22
N PHE A 3 -30.34 22.35 48.37
CA PHE A 3 -30.29 21.35 47.28
C PHE A 3 -28.77 21.24 46.90
N ASP A 4 -28.34 20.10 46.34
CA ASP A 4 -27.35 19.91 45.24
C ASP A 4 -25.97 20.62 45.27
N GLY A 5 -24.83 20.06 44.87
CA GLY A 5 -24.44 18.81 44.20
C GLY A 5 -23.00 18.99 43.63
N ILE A 6 -22.15 17.95 43.77
CA ILE A 6 -21.20 17.31 42.79
C ILE A 6 -20.38 18.21 41.79
N PRO A 7 -19.14 17.89 41.29
CA PRO A 7 -18.28 16.69 41.44
C PRO A 7 -16.76 16.91 41.67
N ASP A 8 -16.15 15.79 42.06
CA ASP A 8 -14.80 15.29 41.81
C ASP A 8 -14.27 15.52 40.37
N VAL A 9 -13.13 16.21 40.23
CA VAL A 9 -12.44 16.43 38.94
C VAL A 9 -11.47 15.28 38.71
N THR A 10 -11.98 14.20 38.09
CA THR A 10 -11.16 13.16 37.46
C THR A 10 -10.51 13.74 36.19
N THR A 11 -9.19 13.91 36.22
CA THR A 11 -8.39 14.40 35.10
C THR A 11 -8.27 13.34 34.00
N HIS A 12 -9.29 13.22 33.13
CA HIS A 12 -9.18 12.49 31.87
C HIS A 12 -8.30 13.26 30.88
N ARG A 13 -6.99 12.96 30.86
CA ARG A 13 -6.07 13.42 29.79
C ARG A 13 -6.41 12.71 28.48
N THR A 14 -7.16 13.39 27.61
CA THR A 14 -7.47 12.95 26.25
C THR A 14 -6.20 13.01 25.38
N ARG A 15 -5.66 11.85 24.98
CA ARG A 15 -4.62 11.78 23.93
C ARG A 15 -5.27 12.07 22.57
N ARG A 16 -5.27 13.32 22.11
CA ARG A 16 -5.50 13.65 20.70
C ARG A 16 -4.23 13.29 19.90
N GLY A 17 -4.18 12.05 19.42
CA GLY A 17 -3.15 11.62 18.47
C GLY A 17 -3.46 12.18 17.08
N HIS A 18 -2.61 13.07 16.60
CA HIS A 18 -2.57 13.62 15.24
C HIS A 18 -2.32 12.46 14.23
N ARG A 19 -3.39 11.76 13.79
CA ARG A 19 -3.31 10.59 12.88
C ARG A 19 -3.90 10.89 11.48
N GLU A 20 -3.87 12.14 11.05
CA GLU A 20 -4.31 12.56 9.71
C GLU A 20 -3.35 12.21 8.56
N PRO A 21 -2.01 12.44 8.64
CA PRO A 21 -1.16 12.33 7.44
C PRO A 21 -1.17 10.92 6.83
N ALA A 22 -1.06 9.88 7.66
CA ALA A 22 -1.10 8.49 7.22
C ALA A 22 -2.44 8.08 6.56
N ARG A 23 -3.57 8.75 6.90
CA ARG A 23 -4.87 8.44 6.28
C ARG A 23 -4.90 8.96 4.84
N PHE A 24 -4.39 10.17 4.60
CA PHE A 24 -4.36 10.78 3.27
C PHE A 24 -3.32 10.14 2.34
N GLU A 25 -2.16 9.73 2.89
CA GLU A 25 -1.16 8.94 2.15
C GLU A 25 -1.72 7.61 1.67
N SER A 26 -2.41 6.86 2.55
CA SER A 26 -3.02 5.58 2.18
C SER A 26 -4.13 5.73 1.14
N VAL A 27 -4.87 6.84 1.12
CA VAL A 27 -5.89 7.12 0.11
C VAL A 27 -5.24 7.43 -1.24
N SER A 28 -4.20 8.28 -1.25
CA SER A 28 -3.48 8.65 -2.47
C SER A 28 -2.83 7.43 -3.14
N ASN A 29 -2.14 6.59 -2.37
CA ASN A 29 -1.48 5.39 -2.90
C ASN A 29 -2.46 4.36 -3.46
N ARG A 30 -3.62 4.18 -2.80
CA ARG A 30 -4.69 3.31 -3.32
C ARG A 30 -5.32 3.90 -4.58
N ALA A 31 -5.58 5.20 -4.60
CA ALA A 31 -6.15 5.88 -5.77
C ALA A 31 -5.22 5.79 -6.98
N LEU A 32 -3.91 5.98 -6.79
CA LEU A 32 -2.89 5.81 -7.82
C LEU A 32 -2.85 4.38 -8.38
N LEU A 33 -2.85 3.38 -7.49
CA LEU A 33 -2.85 1.99 -7.92
C LEU A 33 -4.12 1.62 -8.70
N LEU A 34 -5.29 2.04 -8.22
CA LEU A 34 -6.55 1.80 -8.91
C LEU A 34 -6.61 2.52 -10.26
N ALA A 35 -6.13 3.77 -10.33
CA ALA A 35 -6.01 4.52 -11.57
C ALA A 35 -5.11 3.82 -12.59
N ALA A 36 -3.99 3.23 -12.12
CA ALA A 36 -3.07 2.47 -12.97
C ALA A 36 -3.68 1.16 -13.49
N LEU A 37 -4.54 0.50 -12.71
CA LEU A 37 -5.24 -0.74 -13.10
C LEU A 37 -6.48 -0.49 -13.97
N ALA A 38 -7.10 0.69 -13.84
CA ALA A 38 -8.30 1.07 -14.57
C ALA A 38 -8.06 1.15 -16.09
N ARG A 39 -9.14 1.09 -16.87
CA ARG A 39 -9.09 1.33 -18.32
C ARG A 39 -9.32 2.82 -18.59
N GLY A 40 -8.40 3.44 -19.34
CA GLY A 40 -8.51 4.85 -19.74
C GLY A 40 -7.75 5.79 -18.81
N THR A 41 -8.00 7.10 -18.97
CA THR A 41 -7.30 8.13 -18.19
C THR A 41 -8.10 8.50 -16.94
N THR A 42 -7.44 8.45 -15.79
CA THR A 42 -7.99 8.87 -14.50
C THR A 42 -7.29 10.13 -14.02
N VAL A 43 -8.07 11.12 -13.60
CA VAL A 43 -7.54 12.36 -13.02
C VAL A 43 -7.69 12.30 -11.50
N LEU A 44 -6.58 12.33 -10.80
CA LEU A 44 -6.51 12.44 -9.35
C LEU A 44 -6.24 13.89 -8.98
N THR A 45 -7.05 14.46 -8.09
CA THR A 45 -6.90 15.81 -7.53
C THR A 45 -6.68 15.74 -6.03
N ASN A 46 -6.07 16.78 -5.45
CA ASN A 46 -5.67 16.83 -4.04
C ASN A 46 -4.71 15.69 -3.65
N LEU A 47 -3.81 15.34 -4.58
CA LEU A 47 -2.73 14.40 -4.31
C LEU A 47 -1.79 15.03 -3.26
N LEU A 48 -1.38 14.23 -2.28
CA LEU A 48 -0.41 14.67 -1.30
C LEU A 48 0.99 14.66 -1.94
N ASP A 49 1.72 15.78 -1.90
CA ASP A 49 3.14 15.80 -2.26
C ASP A 49 3.97 15.20 -1.12
N SER A 50 4.06 13.88 -1.09
CA SER A 50 4.88 13.12 -0.14
C SER A 50 5.89 12.23 -0.86
N ASP A 51 6.96 11.85 -0.14
CA ASP A 51 7.95 10.90 -0.67
C ASP A 51 7.28 9.57 -1.04
N ASP A 52 6.30 9.11 -0.26
CA ASP A 52 5.50 7.91 -0.53
C ASP A 52 4.83 7.94 -1.91
N VAL A 53 4.15 9.06 -2.23
CA VAL A 53 3.47 9.24 -3.50
C VAL A 53 4.47 9.30 -4.65
N ARG A 54 5.61 9.97 -4.45
CA ARG A 54 6.69 10.04 -5.45
C ARG A 54 7.29 8.67 -5.74
N HIS A 55 7.55 7.87 -4.71
CA HIS A 55 8.02 6.49 -4.88
C HIS A 55 6.98 5.61 -5.60
N MET A 56 5.69 5.76 -5.28
CA MET A 56 4.62 5.05 -5.96
C MET A 56 4.53 5.42 -7.45
N LEU A 57 4.59 6.72 -7.78
CA LEU A 57 4.58 7.21 -9.17
C LEU A 57 5.79 6.70 -9.96
N ASN A 58 6.99 6.70 -9.35
CA ASN A 58 8.19 6.16 -9.98
C ASN A 58 8.05 4.65 -10.24
N ALA A 59 7.50 3.90 -9.28
CA ALA A 59 7.25 2.48 -9.45
C ALA A 59 6.24 2.21 -10.59
N LEU A 60 5.15 2.98 -10.66
CA LEU A 60 4.18 2.91 -11.75
C LEU A 60 4.81 3.27 -13.11
N SER A 61 5.65 4.29 -13.15
CA SER A 61 6.41 4.67 -14.36
C SER A 61 7.29 3.53 -14.87
N ALA A 62 7.99 2.87 -13.96
CA ALA A 62 8.89 1.76 -14.29
C ALA A 62 8.11 0.52 -14.79
N LEU A 63 6.85 0.39 -14.38
CA LEU A 63 5.89 -0.61 -14.90
C LEU A 63 5.22 -0.18 -16.22
N GLY A 64 5.65 0.93 -16.83
CA GLY A 64 5.15 1.43 -18.11
C GLY A 64 3.84 2.21 -18.01
N VAL A 65 3.35 2.53 -16.80
CA VAL A 65 2.16 3.36 -16.61
C VAL A 65 2.51 4.81 -16.91
N GLN A 66 1.81 5.40 -17.87
CA GLN A 66 2.01 6.81 -18.22
C GLN A 66 1.22 7.70 -17.26
N TYR A 67 1.87 8.75 -16.75
CA TYR A 67 1.18 9.77 -15.98
C TYR A 67 1.72 11.18 -16.27
N THR A 68 0.88 12.18 -16.02
CA THR A 68 1.24 13.60 -16.07
C THR A 68 0.94 14.22 -14.72
N LEU A 69 1.94 14.84 -14.10
CA LEU A 69 1.81 15.52 -12.81
C LEU A 69 1.80 17.04 -13.03
N SER A 70 0.88 17.75 -12.36
CA SER A 70 0.82 19.21 -12.40
C SER A 70 2.03 19.85 -11.71
N ALA A 71 2.32 21.12 -12.04
CA ALA A 71 3.47 21.85 -11.50
C ALA A 71 3.42 21.97 -9.96
N ASP A 72 2.22 22.06 -9.38
CA ASP A 72 1.97 22.11 -7.94
C ASP A 72 1.85 20.70 -7.30
N ARG A 73 1.97 19.63 -8.10
CA ARG A 73 1.90 18.21 -7.69
C ARG A 73 0.61 17.78 -6.99
N THR A 74 -0.43 18.60 -7.01
CA THR A 74 -1.73 18.27 -6.41
C THR A 74 -2.65 17.53 -7.38
N ARG A 75 -2.34 17.53 -8.68
CA ARG A 75 -3.14 16.89 -9.72
C ARG A 75 -2.28 15.95 -10.56
N CYS A 76 -2.71 14.70 -10.67
CA CYS A 76 -2.05 13.68 -11.47
C CYS A 76 -3.04 13.02 -12.43
N GLU A 77 -2.74 13.04 -13.72
CA GLU A 77 -3.46 12.27 -14.74
C GLU A 77 -2.72 10.96 -14.97
N VAL A 78 -3.36 9.83 -14.72
CA VAL A 78 -2.78 8.49 -14.91
C VAL A 78 -3.51 7.81 -16.04
N THR A 79 -2.77 7.33 -17.05
CA THR A 79 -3.31 6.48 -18.11
C THR A 79 -3.21 5.04 -17.67
N GLY A 80 -4.34 4.45 -17.30
CA GLY A 80 -4.41 3.10 -16.76
C GLY A 80 -4.22 2.03 -17.83
N ASN A 81 -3.63 0.90 -17.42
CA ASN A 81 -3.29 -0.23 -18.28
C ASN A 81 -4.50 -1.10 -18.66
N GLY A 82 -5.67 -0.85 -18.05
CA GLY A 82 -6.89 -1.62 -18.30
C GLY A 82 -6.79 -3.10 -17.93
N GLY A 83 -5.93 -3.44 -16.97
CA GLY A 83 -5.64 -4.80 -16.54
C GLY A 83 -4.47 -4.90 -15.57
N PRO A 84 -3.99 -6.12 -15.28
CA PRO A 84 -2.86 -6.35 -14.37
C PRO A 84 -1.61 -5.59 -14.83
N LEU A 85 -0.84 -5.07 -13.87
CA LEU A 85 0.46 -4.45 -14.13
C LEU A 85 1.44 -5.54 -14.57
N ARG A 86 2.12 -5.31 -15.69
CA ARG A 86 3.05 -6.26 -16.29
C ARG A 86 4.38 -5.57 -16.59
N SER A 87 5.48 -6.20 -16.21
CA SER A 87 6.81 -5.85 -16.67
C SER A 87 7.26 -6.85 -17.73
N ALA A 88 7.82 -6.36 -18.84
CA ALA A 88 8.37 -7.23 -19.89
C ALA A 88 9.72 -7.87 -19.49
N ALA A 89 10.40 -7.29 -18.49
CA ALA A 89 11.71 -7.73 -18.01
C ALA A 89 11.77 -7.77 -16.48
N ALA A 90 12.81 -8.41 -15.96
CA ALA A 90 13.10 -8.36 -14.54
C ALA A 90 13.35 -6.92 -14.08
N LEU A 91 12.64 -6.47 -13.06
CA LEU A 91 12.67 -5.08 -12.60
C LEU A 91 12.74 -5.00 -11.07
N GLU A 92 13.51 -4.05 -10.56
CA GLU A 92 13.52 -3.72 -9.14
C GLU A 92 12.76 -2.42 -8.90
N LEU A 93 11.79 -2.44 -7.99
CA LEU A 93 11.00 -1.28 -7.58
C LEU A 93 11.37 -0.89 -6.15
N PHE A 94 11.90 0.31 -6.00
CA PHE A 94 12.27 0.89 -4.72
C PHE A 94 11.14 1.77 -4.19
N LEU A 95 10.55 1.39 -3.05
CA LEU A 95 9.43 2.11 -2.42
C LEU A 95 9.84 2.98 -1.23
N GLY A 96 11.14 3.14 -0.94
CA GLY A 96 11.60 3.92 0.20
C GLY A 96 11.00 3.41 1.52
N ASN A 97 10.41 4.32 2.30
CA ASN A 97 9.67 4.01 3.54
C ASN A 97 8.14 3.93 3.36
N ALA A 98 7.66 3.86 2.12
CA ALA A 98 6.25 3.93 1.75
C ALA A 98 5.46 2.64 2.05
N GLY A 99 5.36 2.28 3.33
CA GLY A 99 4.75 1.01 3.73
C GLY A 99 3.26 0.93 3.40
N THR A 100 2.60 2.06 3.17
CA THR A 100 1.21 2.12 2.70
C THR A 100 1.07 1.73 1.22
N ALA A 101 2.15 1.83 0.43
CA ALA A 101 2.22 1.41 -0.97
C ALA A 101 2.72 -0.04 -1.14
N MET A 102 3.66 -0.49 -0.31
CA MET A 102 4.30 -1.81 -0.42
C MET A 102 3.30 -2.96 -0.51
N ARG A 103 2.36 -3.05 0.43
CA ARG A 103 1.37 -4.13 0.50
C ARG A 103 0.41 -4.15 -0.71
N PRO A 104 -0.31 -3.06 -1.04
CA PRO A 104 -1.23 -3.08 -2.17
C PRO A 104 -0.52 -3.25 -3.51
N LEU A 105 0.69 -2.69 -3.68
CA LEU A 105 1.47 -2.89 -4.90
C LEU A 105 1.92 -4.35 -5.04
N ALA A 106 2.39 -4.99 -3.96
CA ALA A 106 2.75 -6.41 -3.99
C ALA A 106 1.59 -7.30 -4.43
N ALA A 107 0.39 -7.06 -3.89
CA ALA A 107 -0.80 -7.78 -4.29
C ALA A 107 -1.15 -7.57 -5.77
N ALA A 108 -1.13 -6.32 -6.25
CA ALA A 108 -1.43 -6.01 -7.64
C ALA A 108 -0.42 -6.61 -8.64
N LEU A 109 0.87 -6.64 -8.28
CA LEU A 109 1.92 -7.24 -9.10
C LEU A 109 1.81 -8.77 -9.18
N CYS A 110 1.21 -9.41 -8.18
CA CYS A 110 0.96 -10.85 -8.20
C CYS A 110 -0.15 -11.26 -9.17
N LEU A 111 -1.03 -10.35 -9.56
CA LEU A 111 -2.11 -10.58 -10.54
C LEU A 111 -1.59 -10.78 -11.97
N GLY A 112 -0.42 -10.20 -12.30
CA GLY A 112 0.26 -10.39 -13.58
C GLY A 112 1.39 -11.41 -13.45
N SER A 113 1.74 -12.08 -14.55
CA SER A 113 3.01 -12.82 -14.64
C SER A 113 4.15 -11.82 -14.78
N ASN A 114 5.01 -11.76 -13.77
CA ASN A 114 6.03 -10.72 -13.62
C ASN A 114 7.35 -11.33 -13.13
N ASP A 115 8.42 -10.55 -13.11
CA ASP A 115 9.62 -10.86 -12.34
C ASP A 115 10.10 -9.57 -11.68
N ILE A 116 9.47 -9.22 -10.55
CA ILE A 116 9.67 -7.91 -9.93
C ILE A 116 10.19 -8.06 -8.51
N VAL A 117 11.29 -7.38 -8.22
CA VAL A 117 11.81 -7.25 -6.86
C VAL A 117 11.23 -5.98 -6.22
N LEU A 118 10.46 -6.14 -5.15
CA LEU A 118 10.02 -5.03 -4.30
C LEU A 118 10.98 -4.86 -3.13
N THR A 119 11.57 -3.67 -3.03
CA THR A 119 12.52 -3.31 -1.97
C THR A 119 12.27 -1.89 -1.45
N GLY A 120 13.02 -1.48 -0.44
CA GLY A 120 12.93 -0.16 0.17
C GLY A 120 14.11 0.12 1.09
N GLU A 121 13.98 1.16 1.91
CA GLU A 121 14.98 1.52 2.91
C GLU A 121 15.13 0.43 3.99
N PRO A 122 16.24 0.42 4.77
CA PRO A 122 16.45 -0.58 5.83
C PRO A 122 15.26 -0.73 6.78
N ARG A 123 14.61 0.38 7.15
CA ARG A 123 13.42 0.38 8.00
C ARG A 123 12.20 -0.29 7.34
N MET A 124 12.11 -0.34 6.01
CA MET A 124 11.08 -1.10 5.30
C MET A 124 11.29 -2.61 5.45
N LYS A 125 12.55 -3.05 5.45
CA LYS A 125 12.95 -4.46 5.60
C LYS A 125 12.68 -5.01 6.99
N GLU A 126 12.35 -4.16 7.96
CA GLU A 126 11.93 -4.55 9.30
C GLU A 126 10.41 -4.62 9.46
N ARG A 127 9.64 -4.33 8.39
CA ARG A 127 8.18 -4.32 8.45
C ARG A 127 7.59 -5.69 8.08
N PRO A 128 6.77 -6.30 8.95
CA PRO A 128 6.20 -7.61 8.68
C PRO A 128 5.21 -7.55 7.50
N ILE A 129 5.42 -8.46 6.54
CA ILE A 129 4.56 -8.66 5.36
C ILE A 129 4.14 -10.12 5.17
N GLY A 130 4.62 -11.04 6.04
CA GLY A 130 4.35 -12.48 6.01
C GLY A 130 2.91 -12.86 5.68
N HIS A 131 1.95 -12.37 6.47
CA HIS A 131 0.52 -12.69 6.27
C HIS A 131 -0.02 -12.37 4.87
N LEU A 132 0.46 -11.29 4.24
CA LEU A 132 0.07 -10.97 2.88
C LEU A 132 0.67 -11.96 1.89
N VAL A 133 1.95 -12.30 2.06
CA VAL A 133 2.64 -13.26 1.22
C VAL A 133 1.99 -14.64 1.33
N ASP A 134 1.66 -15.08 2.53
CA ASP A 134 0.98 -16.36 2.77
C ASP A 134 -0.39 -16.39 2.08
N ALA A 135 -1.19 -15.34 2.24
CA ALA A 135 -2.48 -15.21 1.57
C ALA A 135 -2.36 -15.22 0.04
N LEU A 136 -1.36 -14.54 -0.52
CA LEU A 136 -1.12 -14.52 -1.95
C LEU A 136 -0.63 -15.88 -2.47
N ARG A 137 0.25 -16.56 -1.72
CA ARG A 137 0.72 -17.92 -2.03
C ARG A 137 -0.41 -18.94 -2.00
N GLN A 138 -1.36 -18.83 -1.06
CA GLN A 138 -2.58 -19.65 -1.04
C GLN A 138 -3.40 -19.49 -2.33
N GLY A 139 -3.47 -18.29 -2.89
CA GLY A 139 -4.09 -18.02 -4.19
C GLY A 139 -3.20 -18.34 -5.41
N GLY A 140 -2.08 -19.05 -5.21
CA GLY A 140 -1.18 -19.52 -6.27
C GLY A 140 -0.05 -18.56 -6.66
N ALA A 141 0.08 -17.40 -5.99
CA ALA A 141 1.16 -16.47 -6.32
C ALA A 141 2.54 -17.04 -5.95
N GLN A 142 3.51 -16.88 -6.85
CA GLN A 142 4.90 -17.23 -6.64
C GLN A 142 5.66 -16.01 -6.12
N ILE A 143 6.03 -16.07 -4.84
CA ILE A 143 6.70 -14.98 -4.12
C ILE A 143 7.88 -15.58 -3.36
N ASP A 144 9.08 -15.00 -3.51
CA ASP A 144 10.28 -15.37 -2.76
C ASP A 144 10.73 -14.22 -1.85
N TYR A 145 11.19 -14.56 -0.65
CA TYR A 145 11.93 -13.63 0.21
C TYR A 145 13.40 -13.63 -0.22
N LEU A 146 13.99 -12.46 -0.45
CA LEU A 146 15.38 -12.36 -0.91
C LEU A 146 16.38 -12.23 0.24
N GLU A 147 15.95 -11.78 1.41
CA GLU A 147 16.81 -11.60 2.59
C GLU A 147 16.25 -12.37 3.79
N GLN A 148 15.24 -11.83 4.47
CA GLN A 148 14.67 -12.42 5.68
C GLN A 148 13.23 -12.88 5.43
N GLU A 149 12.90 -14.07 5.93
CA GLU A 149 11.54 -14.60 5.88
C GLU A 149 10.55 -13.69 6.61
N ASN A 150 9.37 -13.48 6.02
CA ASN A 150 8.28 -12.59 6.49
C ASN A 150 8.54 -11.08 6.34
N TYR A 151 9.66 -10.69 5.72
CA TYR A 151 10.05 -9.30 5.55
C TYR A 151 10.52 -8.98 4.12
N PRO A 152 10.35 -7.73 3.63
CA PRO A 152 10.97 -7.30 2.37
C PRO A 152 12.50 -7.41 2.43
N PRO A 153 13.21 -7.54 1.28
CA PRO A 153 12.70 -7.48 -0.09
C PRO A 153 12.08 -8.77 -0.61
N LEU A 154 11.09 -8.62 -1.49
CA LEU A 154 10.30 -9.71 -2.08
C LEU A 154 10.53 -9.79 -3.58
N ARG A 155 10.73 -10.99 -4.13
CA ARG A 155 10.67 -11.24 -5.57
C ARG A 155 9.30 -11.81 -5.92
N LEU A 156 8.56 -11.08 -6.74
CA LEU A 156 7.20 -11.39 -7.18
C LEU A 156 7.25 -11.93 -8.60
N ARG A 157 6.93 -13.22 -8.77
CA ARG A 157 6.88 -13.87 -10.08
C ARG A 157 5.47 -13.89 -10.69
N GLY A 158 4.47 -13.46 -9.92
CA GLY A 158 3.08 -13.49 -10.35
C GLY A 158 2.40 -14.84 -10.12
N GLY A 159 1.34 -15.09 -10.88
CA GLY A 159 0.65 -16.39 -10.88
C GLY A 159 -0.53 -16.50 -9.92
N PHE A 160 -0.96 -15.38 -9.32
CA PHE A 160 -2.18 -15.38 -8.52
C PHE A 160 -3.39 -15.69 -9.41
N GLN A 161 -4.08 -16.78 -9.12
CA GLN A 161 -5.27 -17.24 -9.85
C GLN A 161 -6.57 -17.04 -9.03
N GLY A 162 -6.43 -16.63 -7.76
CA GLY A 162 -7.52 -16.61 -6.81
C GLY A 162 -7.75 -17.99 -6.18
N GLY A 163 -8.83 -18.13 -5.41
CA GLY A 163 -9.13 -19.35 -4.65
C GLY A 163 -9.65 -19.04 -3.26
N ASN A 164 -9.82 -20.08 -2.44
CA ASN A 164 -10.17 -19.91 -1.04
C ASN A 164 -8.91 -19.49 -0.28
N VAL A 165 -8.91 -18.26 0.26
CA VAL A 165 -7.81 -17.74 1.07
C VAL A 165 -8.26 -17.70 2.51
N GLU A 166 -7.63 -18.50 3.36
CA GLU A 166 -7.86 -18.50 4.79
C GLU A 166 -6.85 -17.58 5.47
N VAL A 167 -7.38 -16.57 6.17
CA VAL A 167 -6.59 -15.63 6.96
C VAL A 167 -6.95 -15.85 8.42
N ASP A 168 -5.96 -16.19 9.24
CA ASP A 168 -6.16 -16.39 10.68
C ASP A 168 -6.61 -15.07 11.34
N GLY A 169 -7.84 -15.08 11.86
CA GLY A 169 -8.47 -13.93 12.52
C GLY A 169 -7.83 -13.56 13.86
N SER A 170 -7.01 -14.42 14.46
CA SER A 170 -6.35 -14.16 15.74
C SER A 170 -5.27 -13.07 15.66
N VAL A 171 -4.69 -12.85 14.47
CA VAL A 171 -3.72 -11.77 14.20
C VAL A 171 -4.41 -10.44 13.87
N SER A 172 -5.74 -10.46 13.66
CA SER A 172 -6.53 -9.34 13.13
C SER A 172 -7.18 -8.45 14.20
N SER A 173 -6.95 -8.67 15.50
CA SER A 173 -7.48 -7.79 16.55
C SER A 173 -6.84 -6.39 16.58
N GLN A 174 -5.69 -6.20 15.93
CA GLN A 174 -5.04 -4.90 15.78
C GLN A 174 -5.29 -4.23 14.42
N PHE A 175 -5.93 -4.91 13.47
CA PHE A 175 -6.11 -4.42 12.09
C PHE A 175 -7.54 -3.99 11.73
N LEU A 176 -8.55 -4.36 12.52
CA LEU A 176 -9.96 -4.02 12.25
C LEU A 176 -10.42 -2.64 12.76
N THR A 177 -9.58 -1.85 13.46
CA THR A 177 -10.01 -0.57 14.07
C THR A 177 -9.80 0.67 13.17
N ARG A 178 -9.67 0.53 11.86
CA ARG A 178 -9.68 1.69 10.95
C ARG A 178 -10.48 1.44 9.68
N CYS A 179 -11.80 1.44 9.84
CA CYS A 179 -12.69 2.07 8.85
C CYS A 179 -12.62 3.61 9.05
#